data_AF-A0A2W1D0X4-F1
#
_entry.id   AF-A0A2W1D0X4-F1
#
_cell.length_a   1.000
_cell.length_b   1.000
_cell.length_c   1.000
_cell.angle_alpha   90.00
_cell.angle_beta   90.00
_cell.angle_gamma   90.00
#
_symmetry.space_group_name_H-M   'P 1'
#
loop_
_entity.id
_entity.type
_entity.pdbx_description
1 polymer ?
#
loop_
_entity_poly.entity_id
_entity_poly.type
_entity_poly.pdbx_seq_one_letter_code
_entity_poly.pdbx_strand_id
1 'polypeptide(L)'
;MQLTNSHCAAFFPKADAAVLLSRHAAPALAERPTATAPILDPEHAQLPLDTLSEEALESVYPEKDNDWAPAPIPSQTQCPSECNASQYLFPALARNERLRLTMVFYYTRGALGDEELMSRLQEKVLIAHETVGWDFAIAGLLNHNTYTRMVTVNLPLAVLPRRESTCAHTINQSPGVG
;
A
#
# COMPACT_ATOMS: atom_id res chain seq x y z
N MET A 1 -16.69 40.83 -23.78
CA MET A 1 -16.81 39.67 -22.86
C MET A 1 -15.42 39.09 -22.69
N GLN A 2 -14.76 39.37 -21.58
CA GLN A 2 -13.43 38.82 -21.24
C GLN A 2 -13.65 37.58 -20.37
N LEU A 3 -13.16 36.43 -20.84
CA LEU A 3 -13.08 35.19 -20.07
C LEU A 3 -11.91 35.32 -19.10
N THR A 4 -12.20 35.33 -17.80
CA THR A 4 -11.18 35.32 -16.75
C THR A 4 -10.58 33.92 -16.64
N ASN A 5 -9.27 33.80 -16.86
CA ASN A 5 -8.49 32.59 -16.60
C ASN A 5 -8.57 32.23 -15.12
N SER A 6 -9.45 31.30 -14.77
CA SER A 6 -9.44 30.65 -13.46
C SER A 6 -8.28 29.65 -13.42
N HIS A 7 -7.13 30.08 -12.91
CA HIS A 7 -6.05 29.15 -12.60
C HIS A 7 -6.50 28.23 -11.46
N CYS A 8 -6.66 26.94 -11.74
CA CYS A 8 -6.74 25.91 -10.71
C CYS A 8 -5.39 25.89 -9.97
N ALA A 9 -5.33 26.53 -8.81
CA ALA A 9 -4.17 26.43 -7.94
C ALA A 9 -4.10 24.99 -7.40
N ALA A 10 -2.99 24.30 -7.65
CA ALA A 10 -2.72 23.01 -7.04
C ALA A 10 -2.73 23.17 -5.52
N PHE A 11 -3.63 22.45 -4.85
CA PHE A 11 -3.71 22.45 -3.39
C PHE A 11 -2.61 21.54 -2.83
N PHE A 12 -1.59 22.16 -2.24
CA PHE A 12 -0.59 21.46 -1.46
C PHE A 12 -0.92 21.63 0.03
N PRO A 13 -1.25 20.55 0.76
CA PRO A 13 -1.53 20.65 2.19
C PRO A 13 -0.29 21.15 2.92
N LYS A 14 -0.44 22.29 3.62
CA LYS A 14 0.61 22.87 4.48
C LYS A 14 0.53 22.24 5.87
N ALA A 15 1.68 22.03 6.51
CA ALA A 15 1.78 21.46 7.85
C ALA A 15 0.98 22.27 8.90
N ASP A 16 0.73 23.55 8.64
CA ASP A 16 0.04 24.49 9.53
C ASP A 16 -1.48 24.50 9.34
N ALA A 17 -2.03 23.58 8.55
CA ALA A 17 -3.47 23.42 8.44
C ALA A 17 -4.04 23.12 9.84
N ALA A 18 -5.05 23.91 10.25
CA ALA A 18 -5.66 23.80 11.57
C ALA A 18 -5.94 22.32 11.90
N VAL A 19 -5.33 21.88 13.00
CA VAL A 19 -5.33 20.53 13.53
C VAL A 19 -6.78 20.19 13.92
N LEU A 20 -7.55 19.68 12.97
CA LEU A 20 -8.94 19.27 13.22
C LEU A 20 -8.89 18.09 14.21
N LEU A 21 -9.58 18.25 15.33
CA LEU A 21 -9.82 17.17 16.27
C LEU A 21 -10.69 16.14 15.57
N SER A 22 -10.14 14.94 15.34
CA SER A 22 -10.92 13.83 14.80
C SER A 22 -12.00 13.46 15.81
N ARG A 23 -13.20 13.18 15.31
CA ARG A 23 -14.33 12.71 16.14
C ARG A 23 -14.31 11.20 16.33
N HIS A 24 -13.34 10.50 15.74
CA HIS A 24 -13.31 9.04 15.72
C HIS A 24 -12.32 8.52 16.75
N ALA A 25 -12.71 7.49 17.48
CA ALA A 25 -11.82 6.86 18.43
C ALA A 25 -10.63 6.22 17.70
N ALA A 26 -9.43 6.38 18.27
CA ALA A 26 -8.31 5.54 17.90
C ALA A 26 -8.64 4.08 18.24
N PRO A 27 -8.16 3.10 17.46
CA PRO A 27 -8.24 1.69 17.86
C PRO A 27 -7.57 1.49 19.21
N ALA A 28 -8.19 0.70 20.09
CA ALA A 28 -7.70 0.54 21.46
C ALA A 28 -6.32 -0.14 21.46
N LEU A 29 -5.43 0.28 22.34
CA LEU A 29 -4.09 -0.33 22.45
C LEU A 29 -4.14 -1.84 22.75
N ALA A 30 -5.13 -2.28 23.54
CA ALA A 30 -5.35 -3.69 23.86
C ALA A 30 -5.76 -4.53 22.64
N GLU A 31 -6.29 -3.92 21.58
CA GLU A 31 -6.67 -4.59 20.33
C GLU A 31 -5.48 -4.71 19.37
N ARG A 32 -4.31 -4.12 19.69
CA ARG A 32 -3.16 -4.12 18.79
C ARG A 32 -2.40 -5.46 18.85
N PRO A 33 -2.32 -6.19 17.73
CA PRO A 33 -1.54 -7.41 17.68
C PRO A 33 -0.04 -7.11 17.78
N THR A 34 0.66 -7.89 18.59
CA THR A 34 2.11 -7.84 18.77
C THR A 34 2.82 -8.96 18.01
N ALA A 35 2.11 -10.06 17.73
CA ALA A 35 2.60 -11.17 16.95
C ALA A 35 2.31 -10.95 15.46
N THR A 36 3.21 -11.45 14.60
CA THR A 36 2.98 -11.51 13.17
C THR A 36 1.95 -12.61 12.88
N ALA A 37 0.70 -12.21 12.67
CA ALA A 37 -0.44 -13.06 12.35
C ALA A 37 -1.59 -12.23 11.72
N PRO A 38 -2.47 -12.88 10.93
CA PRO A 38 -2.39 -14.26 10.45
C PRO A 38 -1.24 -14.47 9.46
N ILE A 39 -0.84 -15.73 9.29
CA ILE A 39 0.06 -16.16 8.22
C ILE A 39 -0.82 -16.85 7.19
N LEU A 40 -0.96 -16.25 6.01
CA LEU A 40 -1.80 -16.76 4.92
C LEU A 40 -1.01 -17.70 4.00
N ASP A 41 0.30 -17.49 3.89
CA ASP A 41 1.22 -18.30 3.10
C ASP A 41 2.35 -18.85 3.99
N PRO A 42 2.13 -20.00 4.66
CA PRO A 42 3.11 -20.56 5.59
C PRO A 42 4.40 -21.01 4.91
N GLU A 43 4.35 -21.34 3.61
CA GLU A 43 5.51 -21.80 2.85
C GLU A 43 6.50 -20.65 2.62
N HIS A 44 5.99 -19.46 2.33
CA HIS A 44 6.83 -18.29 2.01
C HIS A 44 6.93 -17.27 3.15
N ALA A 45 6.24 -17.46 4.28
CA ALA A 45 6.19 -16.51 5.40
C ALA A 45 7.56 -16.07 5.95
N GLN A 46 8.54 -16.97 5.90
CA GLN A 46 9.90 -16.73 6.43
C GLN A 46 10.91 -16.37 5.34
N LEU A 47 10.51 -16.35 4.07
CA LEU A 47 11.40 -16.03 2.97
C LEU A 47 11.59 -14.51 2.85
N PRO A 48 12.83 -14.03 2.77
CA PRO A 48 13.09 -12.60 2.58
C PRO A 48 12.48 -12.12 1.25
N LEU A 49 12.19 -10.83 1.15
CA LEU A 49 11.83 -10.25 -0.14
C LEU A 49 13.06 -10.22 -1.05
N ASP A 50 12.84 -10.54 -2.33
CA ASP A 50 13.87 -10.46 -3.36
C ASP A 50 14.19 -9.00 -3.69
N THR A 51 15.40 -8.75 -4.19
CA THR A 51 15.75 -7.45 -4.76
C THR A 51 15.14 -7.33 -6.16
N LEU A 52 14.53 -6.18 -6.46
CA LEU A 52 14.01 -5.92 -7.80
C LEU A 52 15.18 -5.88 -8.81
N SER A 53 15.21 -6.84 -9.75
CA SER A 53 16.10 -6.81 -10.90
C SER A 53 15.45 -6.07 -12.07
N GLU A 54 16.27 -5.45 -12.92
CA GLU A 54 15.80 -4.77 -14.14
C GLU A 54 15.14 -5.79 -15.09
N GLU A 55 15.73 -6.96 -15.25
CA GLU A 55 15.19 -8.06 -16.07
C GLU A 55 13.79 -8.50 -15.60
N ALA A 56 13.57 -8.64 -14.29
CA ALA A 56 12.25 -8.99 -13.75
C ALA A 56 11.25 -7.86 -13.97
N LEU A 57 11.68 -6.60 -13.82
CA LEU A 57 10.82 -5.44 -14.04
C LEU A 57 10.38 -5.35 -15.51
N GLU A 58 11.31 -5.46 -16.46
CA GLU A 58 11.03 -5.40 -17.90
C GLU A 58 10.12 -6.54 -18.37
N SER A 59 10.24 -7.72 -17.74
CA SER A 59 9.36 -8.86 -18.06
C SER A 59 7.90 -8.64 -17.67
N VAL A 60 7.64 -7.86 -16.61
CA VAL A 60 6.29 -7.62 -16.08
C VAL A 60 5.72 -6.29 -16.59
N TYR A 61 6.57 -5.30 -16.78
CA TYR A 61 6.22 -3.95 -17.24
C TYR A 61 7.01 -3.63 -18.53
N PRO A 62 6.55 -4.13 -19.69
CA PRO A 62 7.22 -3.84 -20.95
C PRO A 62 7.23 -2.34 -21.26
N GLU A 63 8.27 -1.90 -21.98
CA GLU A 63 8.39 -0.52 -22.40
C GLU A 63 7.18 -0.09 -23.24
N LYS A 64 6.79 1.18 -23.07
CA LYS A 64 5.74 1.79 -23.87
C LYS A 64 6.33 2.34 -25.15
N ASP A 65 5.56 2.28 -26.24
CA ASP A 65 5.94 2.93 -27.50
C ASP A 65 6.07 4.46 -27.36
N ASN A 66 5.31 5.09 -26.46
CA ASN A 66 5.43 6.50 -26.08
C ASN A 66 4.79 6.79 -24.70
N ASP A 67 5.06 7.97 -24.13
CA ASP A 67 4.58 8.38 -22.79
C ASP A 67 3.05 8.34 -22.61
N TRP A 68 2.31 8.58 -23.69
CA TRP A 68 0.85 8.63 -23.71
C TRP A 68 0.21 7.30 -24.08
N ALA A 69 1.00 6.30 -24.46
CA ALA A 69 0.50 4.99 -24.81
C ALA A 69 -0.05 4.27 -23.55
N PRO A 70 -1.13 3.49 -23.71
CA PRO A 70 -1.58 2.59 -22.65
C PRO A 70 -0.45 1.63 -22.28
N ALA A 71 -0.41 1.18 -21.02
CA ALA A 71 0.56 0.19 -20.60
C ALA A 71 0.33 -1.12 -21.39
N PRO A 72 1.33 -1.63 -22.13
CA PRO A 72 1.18 -2.88 -22.84
C PRO A 72 0.98 -4.03 -21.85
N ILE A 73 0.02 -4.92 -22.14
CA ILE A 73 -0.13 -6.16 -21.40
C ILE A 73 0.93 -7.12 -21.93
N PRO A 74 1.88 -7.60 -21.08
CA PRO A 74 2.91 -8.53 -21.52
C PRO A 74 2.27 -9.79 -22.11
N SER A 75 2.71 -10.20 -23.30
CA SER A 75 2.21 -11.43 -23.90
C SER A 75 2.80 -12.64 -23.16
N GLN A 76 2.07 -13.77 -23.12
CA GLN A 76 2.53 -14.98 -22.45
C GLN A 76 3.88 -15.50 -22.97
N THR A 77 4.25 -15.13 -24.21
CA THR A 77 5.53 -15.43 -24.86
C THR A 77 6.69 -14.50 -24.45
N GLN A 78 6.39 -13.31 -23.94
CA GLN A 78 7.37 -12.35 -23.41
C GLN A 78 7.69 -12.62 -21.94
N CYS A 79 6.81 -13.35 -21.26
CA CYS A 79 7.02 -13.77 -19.89
C CYS A 79 8.07 -14.90 -19.83
N PRO A 80 9.14 -14.77 -19.00
CA PRO A 80 10.10 -15.84 -18.74
C PRO A 80 9.40 -17.14 -18.31
N SER A 81 10.06 -18.30 -18.40
CA SER A 81 9.47 -19.59 -17.97
C SER A 81 9.01 -19.61 -16.50
N GLU A 82 9.50 -18.66 -15.70
CA GLU A 82 9.14 -18.44 -14.29
C GLU A 82 7.96 -17.46 -14.12
N CYS A 83 7.64 -16.68 -15.14
CA CYS A 83 6.47 -15.82 -15.16
C CYS A 83 5.23 -16.67 -15.42
N ASN A 84 4.73 -17.28 -14.35
CA ASN A 84 3.45 -17.94 -14.35
C ASN A 84 2.36 -16.87 -14.24
N ALA A 85 1.80 -16.41 -15.35
CA ALA A 85 0.79 -15.35 -15.39
C ALA A 85 -0.46 -15.63 -14.51
N SER A 86 -0.65 -16.88 -14.06
CA SER A 86 -1.71 -17.26 -13.11
C SER A 86 -1.32 -17.13 -11.63
N GLN A 87 -0.06 -16.82 -11.32
CA GLN A 87 0.44 -16.71 -9.94
C GLN A 87 0.52 -15.24 -9.51
N TYR A 88 0.12 -14.98 -8.27
CA TYR A 88 0.21 -13.66 -7.67
C TYR A 88 1.67 -13.20 -7.60
N LEU A 89 1.96 -11.98 -8.07
CA LEU A 89 3.29 -11.40 -8.01
C LEU A 89 3.68 -11.10 -6.56
N PHE A 90 4.84 -11.60 -6.13
CA PHE A 90 5.39 -11.24 -4.82
C PHE A 90 6.02 -9.84 -4.87
N PRO A 91 5.93 -9.06 -3.78
CA PRO A 91 6.62 -7.78 -3.71
C PRO A 91 8.14 -7.98 -3.70
N ALA A 92 8.86 -7.12 -4.41
CA ALA A 92 10.32 -7.06 -4.38
C ALA A 92 10.78 -5.71 -3.79
N LEU A 93 11.98 -5.68 -3.23
CA LEU A 93 12.60 -4.46 -2.71
C LEU A 93 13.15 -3.62 -3.86
N ALA A 94 12.60 -2.43 -4.03
CA ALA A 94 13.14 -1.44 -4.95
C ALA A 94 14.54 -0.98 -4.50
N ARG A 95 15.28 -0.36 -5.43
CA ARG A 95 16.61 0.17 -5.15
C ARG A 95 16.58 1.11 -3.94
N ASN A 96 17.45 0.86 -2.97
CA ASN A 96 17.54 1.58 -1.70
C ASN A 96 16.29 1.52 -0.80
N GLU A 97 15.29 0.68 -1.11
CA GLU A 97 14.07 0.57 -0.30
C GLU A 97 14.38 0.14 1.12
N ARG A 98 15.31 -0.81 1.31
CA ARG A 98 15.73 -1.24 2.65
C ARG A 98 16.25 -0.08 3.50
N LEU A 99 17.07 0.81 2.93
CA LEU A 99 17.55 2.00 3.64
C LEU A 99 16.41 2.96 3.97
N ARG A 100 15.51 3.20 3.01
CA ARG A 100 14.33 4.05 3.21
C ARG A 100 13.42 3.51 4.31
N LEU A 101 13.16 2.21 4.32
CA LEU A 101 12.35 1.54 5.34
C LEU A 101 13.01 1.61 6.72
N THR A 102 14.33 1.48 6.82
CA THR A 102 15.06 1.68 8.07
C THR A 102 14.86 3.11 8.61
N MET A 103 14.98 4.12 7.74
CA MET A 103 14.74 5.51 8.15
C MET A 103 13.29 5.73 8.57
N VAL A 104 12.33 5.22 7.79
CA VAL A 104 10.90 5.28 8.13
C VAL A 104 10.66 4.66 9.51
N PHE A 105 11.19 3.47 9.78
CA PHE A 105 11.07 2.82 11.08
C PHE A 105 11.52 3.72 12.25
N TYR A 106 12.66 4.40 12.12
CA TYR A 106 13.13 5.34 13.15
C TYR A 106 12.17 6.52 13.35
N TYR A 107 11.67 7.11 12.27
CA TYR A 107 10.74 8.26 12.36
C TYR A 107 9.33 7.88 12.80
N THR A 108 8.90 6.65 12.55
CA THR A 108 7.57 6.17 12.94
C THR A 108 7.59 5.39 14.25
N ARG A 109 8.71 5.40 14.98
CA ARG A 109 8.82 4.73 16.27
C ARG A 109 7.83 5.34 17.25
N GLY A 110 6.96 4.51 17.81
CA GLY A 110 5.92 4.96 18.74
C GLY A 110 4.62 5.42 18.07
N ALA A 111 4.54 5.46 16.74
CA ALA A 111 3.34 5.91 16.02
C ALA A 111 2.07 5.14 16.43
N LEU A 112 2.18 3.82 16.67
CA LEU A 112 1.05 2.99 17.11
C LEU A 112 0.51 3.38 18.50
N GLY A 113 1.33 4.05 19.34
CA GLY A 113 0.95 4.54 20.66
C GLY A 113 0.46 5.99 20.66
N ASP A 114 0.53 6.69 19.53
CA ASP A 114 0.05 8.06 19.38
C ASP A 114 -1.45 8.04 19.08
N GLU A 115 -2.28 8.25 20.11
CA GLU A 115 -3.74 8.20 20.00
C GLU A 115 -4.29 9.24 19.01
N GLU A 116 -3.72 10.45 18.97
CA GLU A 116 -4.18 11.52 18.08
C GLU A 116 -3.91 11.15 16.62
N LEU A 117 -2.70 10.66 16.32
CA LEU A 117 -2.34 10.18 15.00
C LEU A 117 -3.27 9.03 14.56
N MET A 118 -3.48 8.05 15.44
CA MET A 118 -4.31 6.87 15.13
C MET A 118 -5.77 7.26 14.89
N SER A 119 -6.33 8.12 15.73
CA SER A 119 -7.69 8.66 15.58
C SER A 119 -7.88 9.40 14.24
N ARG A 120 -6.89 10.17 13.80
CA ARG A 120 -6.94 10.87 12.51
C ARG A 120 -6.77 9.94 11.31
N LEU A 121 -5.89 8.95 11.42
CA LEU A 121 -5.76 7.96 10.35
C LEU A 121 -7.06 7.16 10.20
N GLN A 122 -7.73 6.82 11.30
CA GLN A 122 -9.02 6.14 11.27
C GLN A 122 -10.09 6.95 10.53
N GLU A 123 -10.18 8.26 10.80
CA GLU A 123 -11.05 9.18 10.06
C GLU A 123 -10.73 9.21 8.56
N LYS A 124 -9.45 9.29 8.19
CA LYS A 124 -9.05 9.27 6.77
C LYS A 124 -9.41 7.96 6.08
N VAL A 125 -9.24 6.82 6.74
CA VAL A 125 -9.58 5.51 6.19
C VAL A 125 -11.09 5.36 6.03
N LEU A 126 -11.88 5.86 6.98
CA LEU A 126 -13.35 5.90 6.86
C LEU A 126 -13.80 6.76 5.69
N ILE A 127 -13.27 7.97 5.56
CA ILE A 127 -13.57 8.85 4.41
C ILE A 127 -13.17 8.19 3.09
N ALA A 128 -12.00 7.56 3.02
CA ALA A 128 -11.55 6.86 1.81
C ALA A 128 -12.46 5.69 1.46
N HIS A 129 -12.87 4.88 2.44
CA HIS A 129 -13.83 3.79 2.27
C HIS A 129 -15.18 4.30 1.74
N GLU A 130 -15.75 5.33 2.38
CA GLU A 130 -17.07 5.88 2.00
C GLU A 130 -17.06 6.56 0.64
N THR A 131 -15.98 7.25 0.29
CA THR A 131 -15.89 8.00 -0.98
C THR A 131 -15.61 7.09 -2.17
N VAL A 132 -14.78 6.06 -2.00
CA VAL A 132 -14.41 5.16 -3.10
C VAL A 132 -15.38 3.99 -3.23
N GLY A 133 -16.10 3.63 -2.16
CA GLY A 133 -17.04 2.52 -2.14
C GLY A 133 -16.37 1.14 -2.14
N TRP A 134 -15.17 1.04 -1.58
CA TRP A 134 -14.45 -0.24 -1.42
C TRP A 134 -15.01 -1.07 -0.26
N ASP A 135 -14.92 -2.40 -0.34
CA ASP A 135 -15.39 -3.31 0.72
C ASP A 135 -14.64 -3.11 2.05
N PHE A 136 -13.38 -2.69 1.97
CA PHE A 136 -12.52 -2.42 3.11
C PHE A 136 -11.52 -1.30 2.78
N ALA A 137 -10.96 -0.69 3.80
CA ALA A 137 -9.85 0.25 3.66
C ALA A 137 -8.85 0.06 4.79
N ILE A 138 -7.57 0.29 4.49
CA ILE A 138 -6.46 0.07 5.42
C ILE A 138 -5.49 1.23 5.30
N ALA A 139 -5.02 1.77 6.43
CA ALA A 139 -3.74 2.47 6.47
C ALA A 139 -2.78 1.65 7.32
N GLY A 140 -1.62 1.36 6.75
CA GLY A 140 -0.64 0.49 7.36
C GLY A 140 0.78 1.01 7.23
N LEU A 141 1.65 0.51 8.10
CA LEU A 141 3.06 0.81 8.14
C LEU A 141 3.84 -0.36 7.58
N LEU A 142 4.66 -0.09 6.57
CA LEU A 142 5.56 -1.06 5.98
C LEU A 142 6.90 -1.05 6.71
N ASN A 143 7.38 -2.23 7.07
CA ASN A 143 8.73 -2.48 7.56
C ASN A 143 9.41 -3.49 6.62
N HIS A 144 10.69 -3.79 6.86
CA HIS A 144 11.46 -4.73 6.06
C HIS A 144 10.83 -6.13 6.01
N ASN A 145 10.34 -6.62 7.16
CA ASN A 145 9.85 -8.00 7.31
C ASN A 145 8.35 -8.10 7.52
N THR A 146 7.70 -7.00 7.90
CA THR A 146 6.28 -7.01 8.26
C THR A 146 5.52 -5.83 7.68
N TYR A 147 4.21 -6.01 7.57
CA TYR A 147 3.26 -4.96 7.29
C TYR A 147 2.26 -4.88 8.45
N THR A 148 2.21 -3.72 9.12
CA THR A 148 1.30 -3.51 10.25
C THR A 148 0.10 -2.71 9.79
N ARG A 149 -1.10 -3.28 9.90
CA ARG A 149 -2.35 -2.53 9.72
C ARG A 149 -2.55 -1.64 10.95
N MET A 150 -2.40 -0.33 10.79
CA MET A 150 -2.47 0.62 11.90
C MET A 150 -3.91 0.96 12.25
N VAL A 151 -4.72 1.16 11.21
CA VAL A 151 -6.16 1.44 11.22
C VAL A 151 -6.82 0.76 10.03
N THR A 152 -8.07 0.34 10.19
CA THR A 152 -8.80 -0.43 9.19
C THR A 152 -10.29 -0.08 9.21
N VAL A 153 -10.98 -0.39 8.10
CA VAL A 153 -12.43 -0.48 8.00
C VAL A 153 -12.74 -1.85 7.41
N ASN A 154 -13.67 -2.59 8.01
CA ASN A 154 -14.11 -3.94 7.60
C ASN A 154 -13.01 -5.01 7.52
N LEU A 155 -11.87 -4.80 8.20
CA LEU A 155 -10.81 -5.79 8.40
C LEU A 155 -10.24 -5.68 9.81
N PRO A 156 -9.74 -6.79 10.38
CA PRO A 156 -9.06 -6.74 11.67
C PRO A 156 -7.68 -6.07 11.54
N LEU A 157 -7.25 -5.42 12.62
CA LEU A 157 -5.86 -5.06 12.82
C LEU A 157 -5.00 -6.32 12.77
N ALA A 158 -3.81 -6.22 12.17
CA ALA A 158 -2.92 -7.35 11.97
C ALA A 158 -1.47 -6.87 11.78
N VAL A 159 -0.52 -7.72 12.13
CA VAL A 159 0.87 -7.60 11.68
C VAL A 159 1.10 -8.78 10.75
N LEU A 160 1.27 -8.53 9.47
CA LEU A 160 1.42 -9.56 8.44
C LEU A 160 2.88 -9.73 8.03
N PRO A 161 3.29 -10.91 7.54
CA PRO A 161 4.52 -11.02 6.77
C PRO A 161 4.54 -10.00 5.63
N ARG A 162 5.71 -9.42 5.33
CA ARG A 162 5.83 -8.37 4.30
C ARG A 162 5.32 -8.81 2.92
N ARG A 163 5.47 -10.10 2.58
CA ARG A 163 4.98 -10.72 1.33
C ARG A 163 3.45 -10.70 1.22
N GLU A 164 2.76 -10.67 2.36
CA GLU A 164 1.30 -10.69 2.45
C GLU A 164 0.70 -9.29 2.63
N SER A 165 1.49 -8.24 2.38
CA SER A 165 0.99 -6.86 2.46
C SER A 165 -0.16 -6.65 1.47
N THR A 166 -1.34 -6.33 1.99
CA THR A 166 -2.50 -6.00 1.18
C THR A 166 -2.28 -4.65 0.50
N CYS A 167 -2.40 -4.60 -0.82
CA CYS A 167 -2.14 -3.42 -1.63
C CYS A 167 -3.45 -2.95 -2.31
N ALA A 168 -3.56 -1.68 -2.73
CA ALA A 168 -4.81 -1.12 -3.25
C ALA A 168 -5.39 -1.84 -4.49
N HIS A 169 -4.56 -2.58 -5.23
CA HIS A 169 -4.96 -3.44 -6.34
C HIS A 169 -5.58 -4.79 -5.94
N THR A 170 -5.83 -5.06 -4.65
CA THR A 170 -6.74 -6.16 -4.22
C THR A 170 -8.21 -5.82 -4.57
N ILE A 171 -8.44 -5.09 -5.65
CA ILE A 171 -9.73 -4.96 -6.30
C ILE A 171 -10.04 -6.37 -6.82
N ASN A 172 -11.21 -6.87 -6.43
CA ASN A 172 -11.83 -8.09 -6.95
C ASN A 172 -12.04 -7.98 -8.47
N GLN A 173 -10.97 -8.01 -9.26
CA GLN A 173 -11.08 -8.31 -10.68
C GLN A 173 -11.34 -9.81 -10.80
N SER A 174 -12.38 -10.16 -11.55
CA SER A 174 -12.60 -11.55 -11.93
C SER A 174 -11.32 -12.06 -12.60
N PRO A 175 -10.78 -13.24 -12.23
CA PRO A 175 -9.62 -13.79 -12.90
C PRO A 175 -9.86 -13.82 -14.42
N GLY A 176 -9.00 -13.17 -15.21
CA GLY A 176 -8.99 -13.33 -16.67
C GLY A 176 -9.86 -12.37 -17.51
N VAL A 177 -10.17 -11.16 -17.04
CA VAL A 177 -10.65 -10.07 -17.92
C VAL A 177 -9.58 -8.97 -17.99
N GLY A 178 -8.60 -9.21 -18.86
CA GLY A 178 -7.58 -8.26 -19.31
C GLY A 178 -7.25 -8.53 -20.77
#